data_AF-A0A2T1C5W6-F1
#
_entry.id   AF-A0A2T1C5W6-F1
#
_cell.length_a   1.000
_cell.length_b   1.000
_cell.length_c   1.000
_cell.angle_alpha   90.00
_cell.angle_beta   90.00
_cell.angle_gamma   90.00
#
_symmetry.space_group_name_H-M   'P 1'
#
loop_
_entity.id
_entity.type
_entity.pdbx_description
1 polymer ?
#
loop_
_entity_poly.entity_id
_entity_poly.type
_entity_poly.pdbx_seq_one_letter_code
_entity_poly.pdbx_strand_id
1 'polypeptide(L)'
;MTSVKTFLDQAQNLDFWKSLNPQLSVGEDFTTLSGSVLSLEQEHMEKLLFNLKNEGYFQIDSFLSEAEISRMAAGIEKLRESGWPVAFAFIYDEFWQTFCRLSQILSVILGEDYQQLPAFWAWYINTTNAEKGWQPHRDNGGNTLLPDGMPKCVTIWIPLSDAIPLNGCMYILPAPFDPNYGGNVQKGEKKETINFQDIRALPATAGSVLCWNHAVLHWGGRSSERAPHPRISLAFEFQRSDVEAYKTPLLDPSNPPNFNQRLALIGKQILQYQHMYPLSEELAELATELQKESQPSSAKFQNNYPMNNQQMDVSEKVRQQFDTVCYPRTPLEESPKDNYVLLYIHNLVTPYYLRNQKVIETEGKVILDAGCGSGYKSLILAEANPGARIVGIDLSEESVKLARERLEYHGFRNVEFHALSIENLPSLGLEFDFINNDEVLYLLPDPVVGLQAMKSVLKPDGFIRTNLHSYL
;
A
#
# COMPACT_ATOMS: atom_id res chain seq x y z
N MET A 1 -1.48 25.44 -22.43
CA MET A 1 -0.87 24.37 -21.61
C MET A 1 -0.38 25.02 -20.35
N THR A 2 -1.04 24.78 -19.23
CA THR A 2 -0.60 25.24 -17.91
C THR A 2 0.60 24.40 -17.52
N SER A 3 1.74 25.00 -17.16
CA SER A 3 2.95 24.24 -16.83
C SER A 3 2.81 23.51 -15.48
N VAL A 4 3.49 22.38 -15.30
CA VAL A 4 3.55 21.64 -14.01
C VAL A 4 3.98 22.56 -12.85
N LYS A 5 4.92 23.47 -13.13
CA LYS A 5 5.34 24.51 -12.18
C LYS A 5 4.18 25.38 -11.71
N THR A 6 3.26 25.73 -12.61
CA THR A 6 2.07 26.52 -12.26
C THR A 6 1.11 25.74 -11.36
N PHE A 7 0.93 24.44 -11.59
CA PHE A 7 0.12 23.58 -10.72
C PHE A 7 0.78 23.38 -9.35
N LEU A 8 2.10 23.20 -9.30
CA LEU A 8 2.83 23.06 -8.03
C LEU A 8 2.75 24.34 -7.20
N ASP A 9 3.01 25.49 -7.82
CA ASP A 9 2.89 26.81 -7.18
C ASP A 9 1.48 27.05 -6.62
N GLN A 10 0.44 26.61 -7.34
CA GLN A 10 -0.95 26.67 -6.86
C GLN A 10 -1.23 25.69 -5.73
N ALA A 11 -0.77 24.44 -5.85
CA ALA A 11 -1.00 23.40 -4.85
C ALA A 11 -0.40 23.76 -3.48
N GLN A 12 0.76 24.40 -3.47
CA GLN A 12 1.44 24.83 -2.24
C GLN A 12 0.88 26.14 -1.67
N ASN A 13 0.04 26.84 -2.43
CA ASN A 13 -0.53 28.10 -2.00
C ASN A 13 -1.83 27.89 -1.21
N LEU A 14 -1.77 28.11 0.10
CA LEU A 14 -2.92 27.96 0.98
C LEU A 14 -4.08 28.92 0.61
N ASP A 15 -3.77 30.15 0.18
CA ASP A 15 -4.80 31.12 -0.22
C ASP A 15 -5.49 30.72 -1.52
N PHE A 16 -4.80 29.99 -2.41
CA PHE A 16 -5.42 29.43 -3.60
C PHE A 16 -6.56 28.47 -3.23
N TRP A 17 -6.33 27.55 -2.28
CA TRP A 17 -7.36 26.59 -1.86
C TRP A 17 -8.54 27.26 -1.15
N LYS A 18 -8.27 28.26 -0.31
CA LYS A 18 -9.31 29.09 0.33
C LYS A 18 -10.13 29.87 -0.69
N SER A 19 -9.49 30.41 -1.73
CA SER A 19 -10.19 31.12 -2.80
C SER A 19 -10.98 30.17 -3.71
N LEU A 20 -10.50 28.95 -3.92
CA LEU A 20 -11.13 27.97 -4.80
C LEU A 20 -12.45 27.46 -4.20
N ASN A 21 -12.45 27.15 -2.89
CA ASN A 21 -13.63 26.75 -2.13
C ASN A 21 -13.75 27.58 -0.85
N PRO A 22 -14.29 28.81 -0.93
CA PRO A 22 -14.43 29.69 0.24
C PRO A 22 -15.43 29.18 1.29
N GLN A 23 -16.22 28.16 0.95
CA GLN A 23 -17.15 27.48 1.84
C GLN A 23 -16.52 26.35 2.66
N LEU A 24 -15.25 26.02 2.40
CA LEU A 24 -14.50 24.96 3.07
C LEU A 24 -13.25 25.54 3.77
N SER A 25 -12.88 24.93 4.90
CA SER A 25 -11.72 25.35 5.70
C SER A 25 -10.44 24.62 5.30
N VAL A 26 -9.30 25.31 5.43
CA VAL A 26 -7.96 24.73 5.20
C VAL A 26 -7.01 25.18 6.31
N GLY A 27 -6.56 24.22 7.12
CA GLY A 27 -5.58 24.46 8.18
C GLY A 27 -6.16 25.22 9.36
N GLU A 28 -7.47 25.18 9.54
CA GLU A 28 -8.14 25.70 10.73
C GLU A 28 -8.17 24.65 11.85
N ASP A 29 -8.38 25.10 13.09
CA ASP A 29 -8.45 24.19 14.23
C ASP A 29 -9.72 23.32 14.12
N PHE A 30 -9.52 22.00 14.06
CA PHE A 30 -10.58 20.99 13.97
C PHE A 30 -11.60 21.09 15.10
N THR A 31 -11.21 21.63 16.26
CA THR A 31 -12.11 21.80 17.41
C THR A 31 -13.20 22.86 17.17
N THR A 32 -13.01 23.75 16.19
CA THR A 32 -13.95 24.84 15.90
C THR A 32 -15.09 24.45 14.97
N LEU A 33 -14.96 23.32 14.25
CA LEU A 33 -15.96 22.83 13.32
C LEU A 33 -16.88 21.83 14.03
N SER A 34 -17.89 22.41 14.70
CA SER A 34 -18.85 21.71 15.54
C SER A 34 -19.66 20.66 14.77
N GLY A 35 -19.64 19.42 15.25
CA GLY A 35 -20.65 18.41 14.94
C GLY A 35 -20.66 17.33 16.01
N SER A 36 -21.83 16.81 16.35
CA SER A 36 -21.96 15.70 17.30
C SER A 36 -21.23 14.47 16.76
N VAL A 37 -20.41 13.83 17.59
CA VAL A 37 -19.93 12.46 17.33
C VAL A 37 -21.16 11.60 17.07
N LEU A 38 -21.09 10.73 16.06
CA LEU A 38 -22.16 9.78 15.82
C LEU A 38 -22.29 8.90 17.05
N SER A 39 -23.40 9.03 17.76
CA SER A 39 -23.72 8.25 18.95
C SER A 39 -24.78 7.23 18.59
N LEU A 40 -24.44 5.96 18.70
CA LEU A 40 -25.39 4.86 18.52
C LEU A 40 -25.71 4.21 19.86
N GLU A 41 -26.98 3.84 20.05
CA GLU A 41 -27.40 3.05 21.20
C GLU A 41 -26.75 1.66 21.16
N GLN A 42 -26.55 1.05 22.34
CA GLN A 42 -25.85 -0.22 22.46
C GLN A 42 -26.47 -1.34 21.61
N GLU A 43 -27.80 -1.46 21.59
CA GLU A 43 -28.50 -2.48 20.79
C GLU A 43 -28.25 -2.31 19.29
N HIS A 44 -28.21 -1.05 18.81
CA HIS A 44 -27.85 -0.76 17.42
C HIS A 44 -26.41 -1.16 17.12
N MET A 45 -25.46 -0.85 18.01
CA MET A 45 -24.06 -1.24 17.86
C MET A 45 -23.87 -2.77 17.80
N GLU A 46 -24.53 -3.52 18.67
CA GLU A 46 -24.48 -4.99 18.68
C GLU A 46 -24.96 -5.56 17.34
N LYS A 47 -26.02 -4.99 16.76
CA LYS A 47 -26.52 -5.37 15.44
C LYS A 47 -25.53 -5.05 14.31
N LEU A 48 -24.84 -3.90 14.36
CA LEU A 48 -23.82 -3.56 13.38
C LEU A 48 -22.65 -4.54 13.42
N LEU A 49 -22.16 -4.88 14.63
CA LEU A 49 -21.10 -5.87 14.81
C LEU A 49 -21.54 -7.25 14.32
N PHE A 50 -22.78 -7.65 14.63
CA PHE A 50 -23.35 -8.89 14.12
C PHE A 50 -23.35 -8.92 12.59
N ASN A 51 -23.81 -7.87 11.93
CA ASN A 51 -23.82 -7.79 10.46
C ASN A 51 -22.40 -7.77 9.89
N LEU A 52 -21.49 -7.00 10.48
CA LEU A 52 -20.10 -6.93 10.02
C LEU A 52 -19.40 -8.29 10.08
N LYS A 53 -19.68 -9.08 11.11
CA LYS A 53 -19.12 -10.42 11.30
C LYS A 53 -19.77 -11.47 10.39
N ASN A 54 -21.09 -11.44 10.25
CA ASN A 54 -21.83 -12.52 9.57
C ASN A 54 -22.08 -12.23 8.08
N GLU A 55 -22.34 -10.98 7.70
CA GLU A 55 -22.57 -10.56 6.31
C GLU A 55 -21.31 -9.92 5.71
N GLY A 56 -20.40 -9.44 6.56
CA GLY A 56 -19.16 -8.79 6.16
C GLY A 56 -19.26 -7.27 5.99
N TYR A 57 -20.46 -6.72 6.12
CA TYR A 57 -20.73 -5.29 5.93
C TYR A 57 -21.94 -4.83 6.74
N PHE A 58 -22.11 -3.52 6.87
CA PHE A 58 -23.34 -2.89 7.32
C PHE A 58 -23.54 -1.53 6.65
N GLN A 59 -24.75 -1.00 6.76
CA GLN A 59 -25.11 0.34 6.35
C GLN A 59 -25.91 1.01 7.47
N ILE A 60 -25.62 2.29 7.72
CA ILE A 60 -26.37 3.14 8.64
C ILE A 60 -26.83 4.42 7.95
N ASP A 61 -27.86 5.03 8.51
CA ASP A 61 -28.44 6.28 8.02
C ASP A 61 -27.47 7.46 8.16
N SER A 62 -27.85 8.59 7.57
CA SER A 62 -27.00 9.78 7.52
C SER A 62 -26.65 10.31 8.91
N PHE A 63 -25.37 10.61 9.11
CA PHE A 63 -24.84 11.25 10.31
C PHE A 63 -24.34 12.69 10.07
N LEU A 64 -24.38 13.14 8.82
CA LEU A 64 -23.95 14.48 8.40
C LEU A 64 -25.17 15.34 8.11
N SER A 65 -25.09 16.63 8.43
CA SER A 65 -26.15 17.57 8.07
C SER A 65 -26.17 17.82 6.56
N GLU A 66 -27.36 18.11 6.02
CA GLU A 66 -27.54 18.45 4.59
C GLU A 66 -26.64 19.61 4.15
N ALA A 67 -26.40 20.59 5.03
CA ALA A 67 -25.52 21.71 4.76
C ALA A 67 -24.04 21.29 4.62
N GLU A 68 -23.56 20.36 5.44
CA GLU A 68 -22.19 19.84 5.34
C GLU A 68 -21.99 19.00 4.08
N ILE A 69 -22.94 18.11 3.81
CA ILE A 69 -22.97 17.29 2.60
C ILE A 69 -22.91 18.18 1.36
N SER A 70 -23.80 19.18 1.29
CA SER A 70 -23.89 20.10 0.15
C SER A 70 -22.61 20.90 -0.06
N ARG A 71 -21.97 21.39 1.01
CA ARG A 71 -20.70 22.14 0.91
C ARG A 71 -19.55 21.27 0.41
N MET A 72 -19.42 20.03 0.90
CA MET A 72 -18.39 19.10 0.46
C MET A 72 -18.62 18.64 -0.99
N ALA A 73 -19.86 18.33 -1.36
CA ALA A 73 -20.23 17.96 -2.72
C ALA A 73 -19.90 19.08 -3.72
N ALA A 74 -20.31 20.32 -3.42
CA ALA A 74 -19.97 21.49 -4.21
C ALA A 74 -18.45 21.72 -4.30
N GLY A 75 -17.71 21.41 -3.23
CA GLY A 75 -16.25 21.47 -3.21
C GLY A 75 -15.58 20.53 -4.21
N ILE A 76 -16.06 19.29 -4.28
CA ILE A 76 -15.58 18.30 -5.27
C ILE A 76 -15.92 18.72 -6.70
N GLU A 77 -17.14 19.23 -6.92
CA GLU A 77 -17.54 19.75 -8.23
C GLU A 77 -16.63 20.89 -8.67
N LYS A 78 -16.35 21.83 -7.76
CA LYS A 78 -15.50 22.98 -8.06
C LYS A 78 -14.06 22.60 -8.40
N LEU A 79 -13.50 21.60 -7.72
CA LEU A 79 -12.19 21.03 -8.06
C LEU A 79 -12.20 20.51 -9.50
N ARG A 80 -13.20 19.71 -9.85
CA ARG A 80 -13.34 19.12 -11.19
C ARG A 80 -13.50 20.19 -12.28
N GLU A 81 -14.38 21.18 -12.06
CA GLU A 81 -14.58 22.30 -12.98
C GLU A 81 -13.30 23.11 -13.21
N SER A 82 -12.44 23.16 -12.20
CA SER A 82 -11.17 23.90 -12.22
C SER A 82 -10.00 23.04 -12.72
N GLY A 83 -10.26 21.81 -13.17
CA GLY A 83 -9.25 20.90 -13.72
C GLY A 83 -8.39 20.17 -12.68
N TRP A 84 -8.76 20.22 -11.39
CA TRP A 84 -8.05 19.52 -10.33
C TRP A 84 -8.60 18.11 -10.11
N PRO A 85 -7.74 17.11 -9.85
CA PRO A 85 -8.18 15.79 -9.40
C PRO A 85 -9.02 15.91 -8.13
N VAL A 86 -10.11 15.17 -8.07
CA VAL A 86 -11.02 15.16 -6.91
C VAL A 86 -10.35 14.69 -5.62
N ALA A 87 -9.21 13.99 -5.71
CA ALA A 87 -8.37 13.66 -4.55
C ALA A 87 -7.90 14.89 -3.75
N PHE A 88 -7.82 16.07 -4.38
CA PHE A 88 -7.51 17.32 -3.69
C PHE A 88 -8.64 17.81 -2.76
N ALA A 89 -9.81 17.15 -2.73
CA ALA A 89 -10.80 17.37 -1.68
C ALA A 89 -10.20 17.22 -0.28
N PHE A 90 -9.22 16.32 -0.11
CA PHE A 90 -8.53 16.08 1.16
C PHE A 90 -7.55 17.18 1.57
N ILE A 91 -7.48 18.29 0.84
CA ILE A 91 -6.80 19.49 1.37
C ILE A 91 -7.67 20.20 2.42
N TYR A 92 -8.99 20.05 2.35
CA TYR A 92 -9.96 20.74 3.19
C TYR A 92 -10.27 19.96 4.48
N ASP A 93 -10.49 20.69 5.57
CA ASP A 93 -10.64 20.16 6.94
C ASP A 93 -11.91 19.28 7.09
N GLU A 94 -13.00 19.64 6.42
CA GLU A 94 -14.30 18.97 6.54
C GLU A 94 -14.25 17.49 6.16
N PHE A 95 -13.45 17.14 5.13
CA PHE A 95 -13.31 15.75 4.71
C PHE A 95 -12.63 14.92 5.79
N TRP A 96 -11.67 15.51 6.51
CA TRP A 96 -11.02 14.84 7.64
C TRP A 96 -11.92 14.77 8.89
N GLN A 97 -12.85 15.70 9.07
CA GLN A 97 -13.77 15.65 10.21
C GLN A 97 -14.76 14.50 10.15
N THR A 98 -15.07 14.01 8.95
CA THR A 98 -15.90 12.82 8.79
C THR A 98 -15.31 11.62 9.56
N PHE A 99 -13.97 11.53 9.65
CA PHE A 99 -13.27 10.52 10.43
C PHE A 99 -13.52 10.63 11.92
N CYS A 100 -13.29 11.81 12.50
CA CYS A 100 -13.38 12.02 13.94
C CYS A 100 -14.78 11.69 14.47
N ARG A 101 -15.82 11.90 13.65
CA ARG A 101 -17.22 11.59 14.00
C ARG A 101 -17.55 10.10 13.99
N LEU A 102 -16.76 9.27 13.31
CA LEU A 102 -16.90 7.82 13.26
C LEU A 102 -16.16 7.12 14.41
N SER A 103 -15.45 7.88 15.25
CA SER A 103 -14.60 7.35 16.33
C SER A 103 -15.29 6.33 17.22
N GLN A 104 -16.53 6.57 17.64
CA GLN A 104 -17.28 5.63 18.48
C GLN A 104 -17.49 4.27 17.79
N ILE A 105 -17.86 4.27 16.51
CA ILE A 105 -18.10 3.04 15.76
C ILE A 105 -16.78 2.31 15.52
N LEU A 106 -15.76 3.06 15.10
CA LEU A 106 -14.45 2.51 14.77
C LEU A 106 -13.75 1.96 16.00
N SER A 107 -13.84 2.61 17.17
CA SER A 107 -13.23 2.11 18.41
C SER A 107 -13.86 0.80 18.87
N VAL A 108 -15.17 0.64 18.69
CA VAL A 108 -15.87 -0.61 19.02
C VAL A 108 -15.49 -1.75 18.06
N ILE A 109 -15.29 -1.45 16.77
CA ILE A 109 -14.92 -2.47 15.77
C ILE A 109 -13.43 -2.84 15.87
N LEU A 110 -12.54 -1.85 16.00
CA LEU A 110 -11.10 -1.98 15.81
C LEU A 110 -10.28 -1.81 17.11
N GLY A 111 -10.90 -1.40 18.21
CA GLY A 111 -10.24 -1.04 19.46
C GLY A 111 -9.99 0.47 19.57
N GLU A 112 -9.82 0.97 20.81
CA GLU A 112 -9.68 2.41 21.12
C GLU A 112 -8.52 3.09 20.37
N ASP A 113 -7.40 2.40 20.20
CA ASP A 113 -6.19 2.95 19.56
C ASP A 113 -6.13 2.64 18.06
N TYR A 114 -7.27 2.44 17.37
CA TYR A 114 -7.29 2.15 15.94
C TYR A 114 -6.57 3.22 15.11
N GLN A 115 -6.06 2.81 13.95
CA GLN A 115 -5.24 3.65 13.08
C GLN A 115 -5.89 3.79 11.70
N GLN A 116 -5.72 4.95 11.09
CA GLN A 116 -6.17 5.19 9.73
C GLN A 116 -5.07 4.77 8.75
N LEU A 117 -5.44 3.99 7.73
CA LEU A 117 -4.54 3.71 6.62
C LEU A 117 -4.41 4.96 5.74
N PRO A 118 -3.27 5.18 5.07
CA PRO A 118 -3.10 6.23 4.08
C PRO A 118 -3.79 5.80 2.77
N ALA A 119 -5.03 5.32 2.86
CA ALA A 119 -5.86 4.88 1.76
C ALA A 119 -7.19 5.61 1.86
N PHE A 120 -7.27 6.68 1.09
CA PHE A 120 -8.45 7.50 0.96
C PHE A 120 -8.62 7.97 -0.47
N TRP A 121 -9.87 8.19 -0.88
CA TRP A 121 -10.20 8.74 -2.19
C TRP A 121 -11.58 9.39 -2.21
N ALA A 122 -11.73 10.37 -3.11
CA ALA A 122 -13.02 10.97 -3.44
C ALA A 122 -13.40 10.54 -4.87
N TRP A 123 -14.65 10.15 -5.08
CA TRP A 123 -15.15 9.68 -6.36
C TRP A 123 -16.16 10.67 -6.91
N TYR A 124 -16.09 10.87 -8.22
CA TYR A 124 -17.10 11.57 -9.00
C TYR A 124 -17.44 10.69 -10.20
N ILE A 125 -18.66 10.14 -10.23
CA ILE A 125 -19.16 9.36 -11.37
C ILE A 125 -20.27 10.16 -12.03
N ASN A 126 -20.03 10.59 -13.26
CA ASN A 126 -20.96 11.35 -14.08
C ASN A 126 -22.11 10.48 -14.59
N THR A 127 -23.17 11.11 -15.08
CA THR A 127 -24.39 10.45 -15.59
C THR A 127 -24.21 10.01 -17.05
N THR A 128 -23.15 9.25 -17.32
CA THR A 128 -22.88 8.71 -18.66
C THR A 128 -22.82 7.18 -18.62
N ASN A 129 -23.06 6.53 -19.75
CA ASN A 129 -22.90 5.08 -19.86
C ASN A 129 -21.42 4.62 -19.82
N ALA A 130 -20.48 5.57 -19.94
CA ALA A 130 -19.04 5.29 -19.98
C ALA A 130 -18.43 5.16 -18.57
N GLU A 131 -18.94 5.93 -17.62
CA GLU A 131 -18.39 5.99 -16.26
C GLU A 131 -18.93 4.89 -15.35
N LYS A 132 -18.09 4.42 -14.44
CA LYS A 132 -18.37 3.30 -13.53
C LYS A 132 -17.50 3.39 -12.30
N GLY A 133 -17.95 2.76 -11.22
CA GLY A 133 -17.09 2.50 -10.08
C GLY A 133 -16.05 1.43 -10.38
N TRP A 134 -15.32 1.05 -9.34
CA TRP A 134 -14.30 0.01 -9.44
C TRP A 134 -14.90 -1.34 -9.85
N GLN A 135 -14.09 -2.22 -10.43
CA GLN A 135 -14.51 -3.58 -10.75
C GLN A 135 -14.63 -4.44 -9.48
N PRO A 136 -15.30 -5.62 -9.53
CA PRO A 136 -15.33 -6.55 -8.38
C PRO A 136 -13.93 -6.84 -7.82
N HIS A 137 -13.75 -6.55 -6.55
CA HIS A 137 -12.48 -6.70 -5.83
C HIS A 137 -12.70 -6.88 -4.33
N ARG A 138 -11.63 -7.26 -3.65
CA ARG A 138 -11.47 -7.23 -2.20
C ARG A 138 -10.29 -6.31 -1.92
N ASP A 139 -10.36 -5.55 -0.84
CA ASP A 139 -9.32 -4.55 -0.53
C ASP A 139 -8.01 -5.26 -0.20
N ASN A 140 -7.98 -6.08 0.87
CA ASN A 140 -6.79 -6.83 1.31
C ASN A 140 -7.02 -8.35 1.41
N GLY A 141 -8.27 -8.84 1.31
CA GLY A 141 -8.59 -10.27 1.35
C GLY A 141 -8.74 -10.84 2.77
N GLY A 142 -8.74 -12.17 2.90
CA GLY A 142 -9.16 -12.89 4.12
C GLY A 142 -8.16 -12.88 5.27
N ASN A 143 -6.89 -12.54 5.01
CA ASN A 143 -5.87 -12.38 6.06
C ASN A 143 -6.17 -11.19 7.00
N THR A 144 -7.14 -10.33 6.64
CA THR A 144 -7.63 -9.21 7.45
C THR A 144 -8.75 -9.58 8.42
N LEU A 145 -9.01 -10.87 8.64
CA LEU A 145 -9.97 -11.32 9.65
C LEU A 145 -9.25 -11.92 10.86
N LEU A 146 -9.81 -11.71 12.05
CA LEU A 146 -9.45 -12.40 13.28
C LEU A 146 -10.04 -13.82 13.27
N PRO A 147 -9.52 -14.75 14.11
CA PRO A 147 -10.05 -16.12 14.18
C PRO A 147 -11.54 -16.21 14.51
N ASP A 148 -12.10 -15.21 15.19
CA ASP A 148 -13.51 -15.13 15.54
C ASP A 148 -14.38 -14.49 14.44
N GLY A 149 -13.79 -14.11 13.29
CA GLY A 149 -14.48 -13.48 12.17
C GLY A 149 -14.58 -11.95 12.23
N MET A 150 -14.13 -11.31 13.33
CA MET A 150 -14.07 -9.85 13.40
C MET A 150 -12.95 -9.29 12.50
N PRO A 151 -13.11 -8.09 11.92
CA PRO A 151 -12.11 -7.53 11.03
C PRO A 151 -10.91 -6.93 11.76
N LYS A 152 -9.73 -7.08 11.14
CA LYS A 152 -8.52 -6.31 11.43
C LYS A 152 -8.51 -4.96 10.70
N CYS A 153 -9.22 -4.88 9.57
CA CYS A 153 -9.36 -3.66 8.76
C CYS A 153 -10.78 -3.51 8.21
N VAL A 154 -11.24 -2.28 8.11
CA VAL A 154 -12.52 -1.93 7.48
C VAL A 154 -12.37 -0.74 6.53
N THR A 155 -13.21 -0.75 5.50
CA THR A 155 -13.40 0.36 4.59
C THR A 155 -14.71 1.05 4.94
N ILE A 156 -14.64 2.38 5.04
CA ILE A 156 -15.77 3.28 5.22
C ILE A 156 -16.04 4.00 3.91
N TRP A 157 -17.30 4.02 3.49
CA TRP A 157 -17.74 4.71 2.29
C TRP A 157 -18.94 5.61 2.59
N ILE A 158 -18.84 6.88 2.17
CA ILE A 158 -19.82 7.92 2.47
C ILE A 158 -20.24 8.59 1.17
N PRO A 159 -21.50 8.46 0.72
CA PRO A 159 -22.01 9.24 -0.41
C PRO A 159 -22.22 10.70 -0.01
N LEU A 160 -21.79 11.64 -0.85
CA LEU A 160 -22.11 13.08 -0.73
C LEU A 160 -23.26 13.49 -1.66
N SER A 161 -23.80 12.54 -2.41
CA SER A 161 -25.01 12.63 -3.22
C SER A 161 -25.70 11.27 -3.16
N ASP A 162 -27.03 11.20 -3.32
CA ASP A 162 -27.72 9.91 -3.32
C ASP A 162 -27.08 8.92 -4.31
N ALA A 163 -26.73 7.74 -3.80
CA ALA A 163 -26.16 6.69 -4.59
C ALA A 163 -27.25 5.65 -4.86
N ILE A 164 -27.62 5.51 -6.12
CA ILE A 164 -28.65 4.59 -6.59
C ILE A 164 -28.09 3.67 -7.68
N PRO A 165 -28.77 2.58 -8.03
CA PRO A 165 -28.27 1.66 -9.06
C PRO A 165 -27.96 2.34 -10.41
N LEU A 166 -28.67 3.44 -10.74
CA LEU A 166 -28.50 4.16 -12.00
C LEU A 166 -27.25 5.05 -12.06
N ASN A 167 -26.76 5.59 -10.94
CA ASN A 167 -25.53 6.41 -10.91
C ASN A 167 -24.34 5.66 -10.28
N GLY A 168 -24.49 4.34 -10.11
CA GLY A 168 -23.42 3.46 -9.66
C GLY A 168 -23.27 3.36 -8.15
N CYS A 169 -24.35 3.12 -7.39
CA CYS A 169 -24.24 2.71 -5.98
C CYS A 169 -23.29 1.52 -5.76
N MET A 170 -22.96 1.25 -4.50
CA MET A 170 -22.14 0.10 -4.15
C MET A 170 -22.91 -1.20 -4.35
N TYR A 171 -22.18 -2.24 -4.72
CA TYR A 171 -22.64 -3.62 -4.80
C TYR A 171 -21.72 -4.49 -3.98
N ILE A 172 -22.29 -5.51 -3.36
CA ILE A 172 -21.57 -6.39 -2.45
C ILE A 172 -22.06 -7.82 -2.59
N LEU A 173 -21.17 -8.79 -2.41
CA LEU A 173 -21.53 -10.19 -2.23
C LEU A 173 -21.33 -10.52 -0.74
N PRO A 174 -22.41 -10.73 0.03
CA PRO A 174 -22.28 -10.97 1.46
C PRO A 174 -21.53 -12.27 1.76
N ALA A 175 -20.80 -12.29 2.88
CA ALA A 175 -19.90 -13.38 3.26
C ALA A 175 -20.51 -14.80 3.17
N PRO A 176 -21.76 -15.07 3.60
CA PRO A 176 -22.34 -16.42 3.54
C PRO A 176 -22.61 -16.91 2.12
N PHE A 177 -22.68 -16.00 1.15
CA PHE A 177 -22.96 -16.32 -0.25
C PHE A 177 -21.72 -16.20 -1.14
N ASP A 178 -20.57 -15.87 -0.57
CA ASP A 178 -19.31 -15.78 -1.28
C ASP A 178 -18.52 -17.09 -1.12
N PRO A 179 -18.49 -17.97 -2.14
CA PRO A 179 -17.77 -19.24 -2.05
C PRO A 179 -16.25 -19.04 -1.92
N ASN A 180 -15.75 -17.85 -2.27
CA ASN A 180 -14.35 -17.46 -2.15
C ASN A 180 -14.16 -16.32 -1.15
N TYR A 181 -14.98 -16.26 -0.09
CA TYR A 181 -14.88 -15.22 0.92
C TYR A 181 -13.45 -15.12 1.47
N GLY A 182 -12.85 -13.92 1.37
CA GLY A 182 -11.45 -13.70 1.75
C GLY A 182 -10.39 -14.26 0.76
N GLY A 183 -10.77 -14.88 -0.35
CA GLY A 183 -9.85 -15.30 -1.42
C GLY A 183 -9.29 -14.12 -2.22
N ASN A 184 -8.33 -14.36 -3.10
CA ASN A 184 -7.73 -13.33 -3.95
C ASN A 184 -8.27 -13.38 -5.40
N VAL A 185 -9.32 -12.59 -5.67
CA VAL A 185 -9.93 -12.49 -7.02
C VAL A 185 -8.93 -12.00 -8.08
N GLN A 186 -7.91 -11.24 -7.70
CA GLN A 186 -6.92 -10.70 -8.63
C GLN A 186 -5.85 -11.73 -9.06
N LYS A 187 -5.67 -12.83 -8.30
CA LYS A 187 -4.62 -13.84 -8.55
C LYS A 187 -5.07 -15.06 -9.34
N GLY A 188 -6.13 -14.94 -10.15
CA GLY A 188 -6.54 -16.04 -11.04
C GLY A 188 -7.04 -17.28 -10.29
N GLU A 189 -7.51 -17.12 -9.04
CA GLU A 189 -8.36 -18.13 -8.41
C GLU A 189 -9.51 -18.47 -9.38
N LYS A 190 -9.84 -19.76 -9.48
CA LYS A 190 -10.84 -20.25 -10.43
C LYS A 190 -12.07 -19.36 -10.33
N LYS A 191 -12.53 -18.81 -11.47
CA LYS A 191 -13.81 -18.08 -11.58
C LYS A 191 -14.94 -19.06 -11.23
N GLU A 192 -15.14 -19.31 -9.95
CA GLU A 192 -16.35 -19.97 -9.50
C GLU A 192 -17.51 -19.04 -9.83
N THR A 193 -18.63 -19.64 -10.20
CA THR A 193 -19.77 -18.89 -10.74
C THR A 193 -20.47 -18.21 -9.57
N ILE A 194 -20.30 -16.90 -9.43
CA ILE A 194 -21.09 -16.10 -8.48
C ILE A 194 -22.55 -16.15 -8.93
N ASN A 195 -23.44 -16.55 -8.04
CA ASN A 195 -24.87 -16.49 -8.28
C ASN A 195 -25.36 -15.04 -8.19
N PHE A 196 -25.88 -14.51 -9.30
CA PHE A 196 -26.29 -13.11 -9.37
C PHE A 196 -27.43 -12.73 -8.41
N GLN A 197 -28.23 -13.70 -7.94
CA GLN A 197 -29.29 -13.44 -6.96
C GLN A 197 -28.75 -13.19 -5.55
N ASP A 198 -27.49 -13.55 -5.29
CA ASP A 198 -26.85 -13.36 -3.99
C ASP A 198 -26.19 -11.98 -3.86
N ILE A 199 -26.03 -11.27 -4.97
CA ILE A 199 -25.51 -9.91 -4.99
C ILE A 199 -26.52 -8.95 -4.36
N ARG A 200 -26.05 -8.01 -3.56
CA ARG A 200 -26.84 -6.90 -3.01
C ARG A 200 -26.38 -5.60 -3.65
N ALA A 201 -27.33 -4.88 -4.24
CA ALA A 201 -27.14 -3.46 -4.48
C ALA A 201 -27.39 -2.71 -3.17
N LEU A 202 -26.56 -1.72 -2.86
CA LEU A 202 -26.66 -0.92 -1.64
C LEU A 202 -26.92 0.56 -2.01
N PRO A 203 -28.16 0.93 -2.36
CA PRO A 203 -28.54 2.32 -2.49
C PRO A 203 -28.36 3.04 -1.15
N ALA A 204 -27.91 4.28 -1.20
CA ALA A 204 -27.49 5.02 -0.03
C ALA A 204 -27.82 6.51 -0.20
N THR A 205 -28.58 7.09 0.72
CA THR A 205 -28.84 8.53 0.71
C THR A 205 -27.58 9.28 1.09
N ALA A 206 -27.43 10.52 0.62
CA ALA A 206 -26.26 11.32 0.95
C ALA A 206 -26.05 11.43 2.49
N GLY A 207 -24.79 11.28 2.91
CA GLY A 207 -24.34 11.32 4.31
C GLY A 207 -24.47 10.00 5.08
N SER A 208 -25.12 8.97 4.52
CA SER A 208 -25.11 7.61 5.09
C SER A 208 -23.70 7.02 5.18
N VAL A 209 -23.54 5.93 5.93
CA VAL A 209 -22.25 5.23 6.05
C VAL A 209 -22.42 3.78 5.66
N LEU A 210 -21.63 3.35 4.69
CA LEU A 210 -21.42 1.94 4.39
C LEU A 210 -20.06 1.55 4.98
N CYS A 211 -20.04 0.44 5.70
CA CYS A 211 -18.82 -0.13 6.27
C CYS A 211 -18.72 -1.59 5.84
N TRP A 212 -17.56 -2.02 5.36
CA TRP A 212 -17.29 -3.43 5.07
C TRP A 212 -15.89 -3.82 5.50
N ASN A 213 -15.70 -5.10 5.80
CA ASN A 213 -14.36 -5.62 6.02
C ASN A 213 -13.63 -5.88 4.68
N HIS A 214 -12.31 -5.91 4.73
CA HIS A 214 -11.47 -6.02 3.52
C HIS A 214 -11.52 -7.41 2.83
N ALA A 215 -12.23 -8.39 3.40
CA ALA A 215 -12.40 -9.73 2.83
C ALA A 215 -13.65 -9.85 1.96
N VAL A 216 -14.58 -8.89 2.05
CA VAL A 216 -15.82 -8.89 1.28
C VAL A 216 -15.59 -8.45 -0.16
N LEU A 217 -16.15 -9.22 -1.09
CA LEU A 217 -16.20 -8.86 -2.50
C LEU A 217 -17.20 -7.72 -2.73
N HIS A 218 -16.71 -6.60 -3.26
CA HIS A 218 -17.53 -5.41 -3.49
C HIS A 218 -17.06 -4.62 -4.73
N TRP A 219 -17.92 -3.75 -5.24
CA TRP A 219 -17.64 -2.87 -6.37
C TRP A 219 -18.61 -1.70 -6.48
N GLY A 220 -18.24 -0.68 -7.25
CA GLY A 220 -19.15 0.41 -7.60
C GLY A 220 -19.81 0.17 -8.95
N GLY A 221 -21.11 0.41 -9.05
CA GLY A 221 -21.88 0.18 -10.27
C GLY A 221 -21.44 1.08 -11.45
N ARG A 222 -21.89 0.70 -12.64
CA ARG A 222 -21.82 1.56 -13.84
C ARG A 222 -22.92 2.62 -13.78
N SER A 223 -22.61 3.83 -14.22
CA SER A 223 -23.58 4.90 -14.34
C SER A 223 -24.39 4.79 -15.64
N SER A 224 -25.48 5.54 -15.71
CA SER A 224 -26.40 5.59 -16.84
C SER A 224 -26.76 7.03 -17.15
N GLU A 225 -27.04 7.31 -18.42
CA GLU A 225 -27.65 8.59 -18.85
C GLU A 225 -29.03 8.84 -18.23
N ARG A 226 -29.65 7.80 -17.66
CA ARG A 226 -30.93 7.89 -16.92
C ARG A 226 -30.74 8.31 -15.47
N ALA A 227 -29.50 8.41 -14.98
CA ALA A 227 -29.24 8.87 -13.63
C ALA A 227 -29.68 10.33 -13.47
N PRO A 228 -30.39 10.67 -12.39
CA PRO A 228 -30.87 12.03 -12.17
C PRO A 228 -29.73 13.01 -11.81
N HIS A 229 -28.62 12.50 -11.27
CA HIS A 229 -27.45 13.29 -10.90
C HIS A 229 -26.19 12.39 -10.79
N PRO A 230 -25.00 12.99 -10.85
CA PRO A 230 -23.73 12.29 -10.59
C PRO A 230 -23.70 11.66 -9.20
N ARG A 231 -22.83 10.65 -9.03
CA ARG A 231 -22.49 10.07 -7.73
C ARG A 231 -21.18 10.66 -7.23
N ILE A 232 -21.26 11.38 -6.12
CA ILE A 232 -20.12 11.90 -5.37
C ILE A 232 -19.99 11.08 -4.09
N SER A 233 -18.80 10.58 -3.77
CA SER A 233 -18.59 9.77 -2.56
C SER A 233 -17.15 9.78 -2.05
N LEU A 234 -16.98 9.48 -0.77
CA LEU A 234 -15.69 9.36 -0.09
C LEU A 234 -15.45 7.90 0.28
N ALA A 235 -14.18 7.47 0.29
CA ALA A 235 -13.77 6.16 0.75
C ALA A 235 -12.52 6.26 1.63
N PHE A 236 -12.47 5.46 2.69
CA PHE A 236 -11.45 5.48 3.73
C PHE A 236 -11.18 4.09 4.28
N GLU A 237 -9.94 3.79 4.64
CA GLU A 237 -9.60 2.52 5.26
C GLU A 237 -8.99 2.71 6.66
N PHE A 238 -9.34 1.81 7.58
CA PHE A 238 -8.86 1.80 8.96
C PHE A 238 -8.41 0.40 9.37
N GLN A 239 -7.52 0.34 10.35
CA GLN A 239 -7.07 -0.91 10.93
C GLN A 239 -6.97 -0.86 12.45
N ARG A 240 -6.92 -2.04 13.07
CA ARG A 240 -6.53 -2.18 14.49
C ARG A 240 -5.07 -1.76 14.69
N SER A 241 -4.71 -1.34 15.90
CA SER A 241 -3.33 -1.04 16.28
C SER A 241 -2.51 -2.25 16.73
N ASP A 242 -3.18 -3.35 17.09
CA ASP A 242 -2.54 -4.59 17.54
C ASP A 242 -2.14 -5.52 16.39
N VAL A 243 -2.15 -5.01 15.15
CA VAL A 243 -1.73 -5.73 13.94
C VAL A 243 -0.67 -4.94 13.20
N GLU A 244 0.14 -5.64 12.40
CA GLU A 244 1.12 -5.00 11.53
C GLU A 244 0.43 -4.02 10.55
N ALA A 245 1.11 -2.92 10.23
CA ALA A 245 0.59 -1.90 9.35
C ALA A 245 0.31 -2.48 7.96
N TYR A 246 -0.97 -2.47 7.56
CA TYR A 246 -1.40 -2.91 6.25
C TYR A 246 -1.11 -1.93 5.15
N LYS A 247 -0.92 -0.63 5.44
CA LYS A 247 -0.41 0.49 4.60
C LYS A 247 0.29 1.54 5.49
N THR A 248 1.46 2.03 5.05
CA THR A 248 2.24 3.08 5.77
C THR A 248 2.36 4.38 4.96
N PRO A 249 2.43 5.57 5.58
CA PRO A 249 2.38 5.82 7.02
C PRO A 249 0.97 5.63 7.59
N LEU A 250 0.88 5.10 8.81
CA LEU A 250 -0.36 5.09 9.58
C LEU A 250 -0.64 6.50 10.09
N LEU A 251 -1.91 6.90 10.04
CA LEU A 251 -2.37 8.21 10.48
C LEU A 251 -3.14 8.06 11.79
N ASP A 252 -2.95 9.02 12.70
CA ASP A 252 -3.74 9.16 13.92
C ASP A 252 -5.10 9.79 13.56
N PRO A 253 -6.23 9.06 13.71
CA PRO A 253 -7.56 9.59 13.40
C PRO A 253 -7.96 10.79 14.26
N SER A 254 -7.33 10.97 15.43
CA SER A 254 -7.59 12.09 16.34
C SER A 254 -6.73 13.31 16.04
N ASN A 255 -5.68 13.17 15.24
CA ASN A 255 -4.75 14.24 14.88
C ASN A 255 -4.53 14.27 13.36
N PRO A 256 -5.45 14.92 12.61
CA PRO A 256 -5.41 14.93 11.16
C PRO A 256 -4.14 15.61 10.63
N PRO A 257 -3.65 15.20 9.45
CA PRO A 257 -2.43 15.76 8.86
C PRO A 257 -2.57 17.27 8.61
N ASN A 258 -1.48 18.00 8.80
CA ASN A 258 -1.41 19.42 8.45
C ASN A 258 -1.41 19.62 6.93
N PHE A 259 -1.51 20.88 6.49
CA PHE A 259 -1.58 21.25 5.06
C PHE A 259 -0.52 20.57 4.18
N ASN A 260 0.76 20.62 4.58
CA ASN A 260 1.85 20.03 3.80
C ASN A 260 1.79 18.49 3.81
N GLN A 261 1.44 17.89 4.95
CA GLN A 261 1.24 16.44 5.06
C GLN A 261 0.08 15.96 4.18
N ARG A 262 -1.00 16.76 4.06
CA ARG A 262 -2.11 16.45 3.14
C ARG A 262 -1.67 16.46 1.69
N LEU A 263 -0.92 17.47 1.26
CA LEU A 263 -0.40 17.55 -0.11
C LEU A 263 0.45 16.31 -0.46
N ALA A 264 1.33 15.91 0.46
CA ALA A 264 2.13 14.71 0.35
C ALA A 264 1.30 13.43 0.18
N LEU A 265 0.31 13.26 1.07
CA LEU A 265 -0.59 12.11 1.04
C LEU A 265 -1.42 12.10 -0.23
N ILE A 266 -1.95 13.25 -0.67
CA ILE A 266 -2.69 13.38 -1.94
C ILE A 266 -1.83 12.95 -3.12
N GLY A 267 -0.57 13.42 -3.20
CA GLY A 267 0.38 12.99 -4.23
C GLY A 267 0.56 11.48 -4.25
N LYS A 268 0.77 10.86 -3.08
CA LYS A 268 0.84 9.40 -2.93
C LYS A 268 -0.43 8.70 -3.42
N GLN A 269 -1.61 9.20 -3.04
CA GLN A 269 -2.89 8.61 -3.45
C GLN A 269 -3.10 8.68 -4.96
N ILE A 270 -2.78 9.82 -5.56
CA ILE A 270 -2.91 10.02 -7.00
C ILE A 270 -2.03 9.02 -7.76
N LEU A 271 -0.79 8.79 -7.30
CA LEU A 271 0.11 7.79 -7.89
C LEU A 271 -0.38 6.35 -7.67
N GLN A 272 -0.92 6.04 -6.50
CA GLN A 272 -1.50 4.71 -6.20
C GLN A 272 -2.67 4.41 -7.15
N TYR A 273 -3.50 5.42 -7.42
CA TYR A 273 -4.74 5.28 -8.16
C TYR A 273 -4.69 5.73 -9.63
N GLN A 274 -3.51 6.03 -10.16
CA GLN A 274 -3.31 6.47 -11.55
C GLN A 274 -3.83 5.45 -12.59
N HIS A 275 -3.82 4.16 -12.25
CA HIS A 275 -4.34 3.10 -13.10
C HIS A 275 -5.87 3.12 -13.19
N MET A 276 -6.53 3.78 -12.22
CA MET A 276 -7.98 3.96 -12.14
C MET A 276 -8.42 5.24 -12.83
N TYR A 277 -7.62 6.30 -12.68
CA TYR A 277 -7.84 7.62 -13.24
C TYR A 277 -6.65 7.98 -14.12
N PRO A 278 -6.71 7.76 -15.43
CA PRO A 278 -5.63 8.18 -16.32
C PRO A 278 -5.51 9.71 -16.24
N LEU A 279 -4.45 10.16 -15.58
CA LEU A 279 -4.14 11.58 -15.39
C LEU A 279 -3.48 12.13 -16.65
N SER A 280 -3.53 13.45 -16.82
CA SER A 280 -2.60 14.10 -17.75
C SER A 280 -1.17 13.95 -17.25
N GLU A 281 -0.19 14.01 -18.16
CA GLU A 281 1.24 13.92 -17.81
C GLU A 281 1.60 14.97 -16.75
N GLU A 282 1.04 16.19 -16.85
CA GLU A 282 1.30 17.28 -15.92
C GLU A 282 0.83 16.98 -14.49
N LEU A 283 -0.31 16.30 -14.34
CA LEU A 283 -0.87 15.94 -13.03
C LEU A 283 -0.15 14.74 -12.41
N ALA A 284 0.35 13.81 -13.24
CA ALA A 284 1.21 12.71 -12.76
C ALA A 284 2.58 13.23 -12.29
N GLU A 285 3.15 14.20 -13.02
CA GLU A 285 4.37 14.90 -12.61
C GLU A 285 4.15 15.69 -11.30
N LEU A 286 3.04 16.43 -11.19
CA LEU A 286 2.67 17.12 -9.94
C LEU A 286 2.61 16.16 -8.75
N ALA A 287 1.91 15.03 -8.89
CA ALA A 287 1.78 14.05 -7.81
C ALA A 287 3.14 13.48 -7.36
N THR A 288 4.05 13.32 -8.33
CA THR A 288 5.44 12.90 -8.09
C THR A 288 6.21 13.97 -7.32
N GLU A 289 6.09 15.25 -7.69
CA GLU A 289 6.73 16.36 -6.96
C GLU A 289 6.19 16.54 -5.54
N LEU A 290 4.87 16.48 -5.35
CA LEU A 290 4.25 16.55 -4.02
C LEU A 290 4.71 15.41 -3.11
N GLN A 291 4.94 14.21 -3.66
CA GLN A 291 5.50 13.09 -2.91
C GLN A 291 6.97 13.33 -2.54
N LYS A 292 7.78 13.92 -3.43
CA LYS A 292 9.20 14.21 -3.16
C LYS A 292 9.39 15.21 -2.04
N GLU A 293 8.55 16.25 -1.95
CA GLU A 293 8.66 17.26 -0.89
C GLU A 293 8.26 16.75 0.51
N SER A 294 7.54 15.64 0.56
CA SER A 294 7.22 14.92 1.80
C SER A 294 8.40 14.12 2.35
N GLN A 295 9.38 13.82 1.49
CA GLN A 295 10.69 13.36 1.90
C GLN A 295 11.50 14.62 2.25
N PRO A 296 12.18 14.68 3.40
CA PRO A 296 12.96 15.86 3.75
C PRO A 296 13.88 16.23 2.59
N SER A 297 13.71 17.46 2.10
CA SER A 297 14.41 17.97 0.92
C SER A 297 15.90 17.65 0.99
N SER A 298 16.39 16.88 0.02
CA SER A 298 17.82 16.79 -0.32
C SER A 298 18.26 18.11 -0.95
N ALA A 299 18.21 19.19 -0.17
CA ALA A 299 18.83 20.45 -0.52
C ALA A 299 20.34 20.18 -0.60
N LYS A 300 20.88 20.26 -1.82
CA LYS A 300 22.30 20.28 -2.21
C LYS A 300 23.25 20.41 -1.00
N PHE A 301 23.68 19.28 -0.45
CA PHE A 301 24.83 19.27 0.46
C PHE A 301 26.08 19.52 -0.38
N GLN A 302 26.44 20.79 -0.53
CA GLN A 302 27.85 21.13 -0.72
C GLN A 302 28.60 20.62 0.51
N ASN A 303 29.53 19.71 0.26
CA ASN A 303 30.53 19.20 1.18
C ASN A 303 31.00 20.29 2.14
N ASN A 304 30.65 20.15 3.42
CA ASN A 304 31.56 20.22 4.56
C ASN A 304 30.77 20.03 5.86
N TYR A 305 31.40 19.37 6.82
CA TYR A 305 31.02 19.11 8.22
C TYR A 305 30.56 17.66 8.57
N PRO A 306 30.87 17.21 9.80
CA PRO A 306 31.56 15.95 10.06
C PRO A 306 30.61 14.80 10.42
N MET A 307 31.12 13.58 10.28
CA MET A 307 30.49 12.32 10.71
C MET A 307 29.87 12.42 12.11
N ASN A 308 28.57 12.14 12.28
CA ASN A 308 27.94 12.06 13.60
C ASN A 308 26.82 10.99 13.70
N ASN A 309 27.10 9.96 14.53
CA ASN A 309 26.29 9.02 15.34
C ASN A 309 24.82 8.60 15.07
N GLN A 310 23.98 9.22 14.22
CA GLN A 310 22.58 8.78 14.08
C GLN A 310 22.38 7.63 13.07
N GLN A 311 23.25 7.51 12.08
CA GLN A 311 23.17 6.49 11.02
C GLN A 311 23.49 5.08 11.54
N MET A 312 24.30 4.98 12.60
CA MET A 312 24.58 3.73 13.30
C MET A 312 23.34 3.17 14.02
N ASP A 313 22.36 3.99 14.42
CA ASP A 313 21.24 3.57 15.26
C ASP A 313 20.20 2.71 14.52
N VAL A 314 19.96 2.96 13.23
CA VAL A 314 18.97 2.20 12.42
C VAL A 314 19.52 0.84 12.00
N SER A 315 20.71 0.80 11.42
CA SER A 315 21.35 -0.46 11.00
C SER A 315 21.62 -1.37 12.19
N GLU A 316 21.92 -0.80 13.36
CA GLU A 316 22.11 -1.56 14.60
C GLU A 316 20.79 -2.16 15.12
N LYS A 317 19.67 -1.44 15.04
CA LYS A 317 18.34 -2.01 15.38
C LYS A 317 17.94 -3.15 14.45
N VAL A 318 18.17 -2.99 13.15
CA VAL A 318 17.92 -4.05 12.15
C VAL A 318 18.81 -5.27 12.44
N ARG A 319 20.11 -5.05 12.71
CA ARG A 319 21.03 -6.11 13.11
C ARG A 319 20.56 -6.86 14.35
N GLN A 320 20.20 -6.14 15.42
CA GLN A 320 19.71 -6.73 16.67
C GLN A 320 18.43 -7.56 16.49
N GLN A 321 17.53 -7.12 15.60
CA GLN A 321 16.34 -7.90 15.25
C GLN A 321 16.72 -9.23 14.60
N PHE A 322 17.65 -9.25 13.65
CA PHE A 322 18.05 -10.48 12.96
C PHE A 322 19.02 -11.37 13.77
N ASP A 323 19.75 -10.80 14.73
CA ASP A 323 20.53 -11.55 15.73
C ASP A 323 19.61 -12.31 16.70
N THR A 324 18.41 -11.81 16.98
CA THR A 324 17.44 -12.46 17.88
C THR A 324 16.46 -13.39 17.16
N VAL A 325 16.06 -13.05 15.93
CA VAL A 325 15.15 -13.85 15.11
C VAL A 325 15.63 -13.86 13.67
N CYS A 326 16.44 -14.86 13.31
CA CYS A 326 16.89 -15.02 11.93
C CYS A 326 15.71 -15.28 10.99
N TYR A 327 15.72 -14.62 9.83
CA TYR A 327 14.68 -14.72 8.80
C TYR A 327 15.27 -15.28 7.49
N PRO A 328 14.52 -16.07 6.70
CA PRO A 328 13.23 -16.66 7.03
C PRO A 328 13.36 -17.79 8.07
N ARG A 329 12.29 -18.05 8.82
CA ARG A 329 12.23 -19.12 9.85
C ARG A 329 11.91 -20.49 9.24
N THR A 330 12.60 -20.82 8.17
CA THR A 330 12.42 -22.09 7.47
C THR A 330 13.26 -23.18 8.18
N PRO A 331 12.73 -24.39 8.44
CA PRO A 331 13.52 -25.49 9.00
C PRO A 331 14.80 -25.76 8.20
N LEU A 332 15.86 -26.22 8.88
CA LEU A 332 17.17 -26.46 8.25
C LEU A 332 17.08 -27.53 7.16
N GLU A 333 16.27 -28.54 7.40
CA GLU A 333 16.08 -29.73 6.56
C GLU A 333 15.24 -29.45 5.32
N GLU A 334 14.50 -28.34 5.29
CA GLU A 334 13.64 -28.00 4.17
C GLU A 334 14.47 -27.69 2.92
N SER A 335 14.20 -28.42 1.84
CA SER A 335 14.90 -28.29 0.57
C SER A 335 14.00 -27.67 -0.50
N PRO A 336 14.49 -26.69 -1.29
CA PRO A 336 13.71 -26.08 -2.35
C PRO A 336 13.71 -26.89 -3.67
N LYS A 337 14.34 -28.08 -3.70
CA LYS A 337 14.55 -28.89 -4.93
C LYS A 337 13.28 -29.17 -5.73
N ASP A 338 12.15 -29.33 -5.07
CA ASP A 338 10.87 -29.63 -5.72
C ASP A 338 10.04 -28.36 -6.03
N ASN A 339 10.54 -27.17 -5.67
CA ASN A 339 9.86 -25.91 -5.94
C ASN A 339 10.34 -25.28 -7.25
N TYR A 340 9.86 -25.83 -8.37
CA TYR A 340 10.28 -25.41 -9.71
C TYR A 340 10.06 -23.92 -10.00
N VAL A 341 9.05 -23.29 -9.39
CA VAL A 341 8.80 -21.85 -9.56
C VAL A 341 9.92 -21.03 -8.92
N LEU A 342 10.31 -21.36 -7.69
CA LEU A 342 11.42 -20.68 -7.03
C LEU A 342 12.74 -20.92 -7.76
N LEU A 343 13.02 -22.16 -8.18
CA LEU A 343 14.22 -22.48 -8.93
C LEU A 343 14.29 -21.71 -10.26
N TYR A 344 13.17 -21.61 -10.99
CA TYR A 344 13.11 -20.84 -12.24
C TYR A 344 13.40 -19.35 -12.05
N ILE A 345 12.84 -18.73 -11.01
CA ILE A 345 12.99 -17.29 -10.72
C ILE A 345 14.43 -16.94 -10.32
N HIS A 346 15.12 -17.84 -9.62
CA HIS A 346 16.46 -17.60 -9.07
C HIS A 346 17.59 -18.18 -9.95
N ASN A 347 17.27 -18.67 -11.15
CA ASN A 347 18.25 -19.17 -12.10
C ASN A 347 18.81 -18.02 -12.96
N LEU A 348 20.13 -17.84 -12.96
CA LEU A 348 20.86 -16.83 -13.76
C LEU A 348 20.62 -16.98 -15.28
N VAL A 349 20.37 -18.20 -15.74
CA VAL A 349 20.06 -18.48 -17.15
C VAL A 349 18.78 -17.76 -17.58
N THR A 350 17.80 -17.59 -16.69
CA THR A 350 16.52 -16.95 -16.98
C THR A 350 16.68 -15.50 -17.48
N PRO A 351 17.25 -14.56 -16.70
CA PRO A 351 17.45 -13.18 -17.19
C PRO A 351 18.46 -13.10 -18.34
N TYR A 352 19.47 -13.99 -18.38
CA TYR A 352 20.42 -14.02 -19.49
C TYR A 352 19.73 -14.39 -20.81
N TYR A 353 18.85 -15.40 -20.78
CA TYR A 353 18.05 -15.79 -21.93
C TYR A 353 17.08 -14.68 -22.34
N LEU A 354 16.38 -14.05 -21.40
CA LEU A 354 15.45 -12.96 -21.73
C LEU A 354 16.15 -11.79 -22.45
N ARG A 355 17.36 -11.41 -22.01
CA ARG A 355 18.13 -10.32 -22.60
C ARG A 355 18.82 -10.71 -23.91
N ASN A 356 19.42 -11.90 -23.97
CA ASN A 356 20.37 -12.28 -25.03
C ASN A 356 19.88 -13.40 -25.96
N GLN A 357 18.74 -14.04 -25.64
CA GLN A 357 18.19 -15.21 -26.34
C GLN A 357 19.21 -16.36 -26.45
N LYS A 358 20.01 -16.56 -25.39
CA LYS A 358 21.05 -17.59 -25.30
C LYS A 358 20.99 -18.31 -23.97
N VAL A 359 21.21 -19.62 -24.00
CA VAL A 359 21.39 -20.45 -22.80
C VAL A 359 22.88 -20.48 -22.48
N ILE A 360 23.22 -20.34 -21.20
CA ILE A 360 24.59 -20.35 -20.69
C ILE A 360 24.73 -21.41 -19.60
N GLU A 361 25.97 -21.86 -19.37
CA GLU A 361 26.30 -22.67 -18.20
C GLU A 361 26.46 -21.79 -16.96
N THR A 362 26.01 -22.30 -15.80
CA THR A 362 26.16 -21.64 -14.50
C THR A 362 27.44 -22.03 -13.78
N GLU A 363 28.14 -23.07 -14.23
CA GLU A 363 29.38 -23.53 -13.60
C GLU A 363 30.47 -22.45 -13.63
N GLY A 364 31.10 -22.21 -12.49
CA GLY A 364 32.14 -21.18 -12.32
C GLY A 364 31.63 -19.74 -12.27
N LYS A 365 30.31 -19.51 -12.37
CA LYS A 365 29.70 -18.19 -12.15
C LYS A 365 29.74 -17.83 -10.67
N VAL A 366 29.88 -16.55 -10.36
CA VAL A 366 29.87 -16.04 -8.98
C VAL A 366 28.57 -15.30 -8.72
N ILE A 367 27.81 -15.78 -7.74
CA ILE A 367 26.48 -15.29 -7.41
C ILE A 367 26.49 -14.73 -5.99
N LEU A 368 26.01 -13.50 -5.82
CA LEU A 368 25.84 -12.85 -4.52
C LEU A 368 24.39 -13.02 -4.03
N ASP A 369 24.19 -13.40 -2.77
CA ASP A 369 22.95 -13.20 -2.02
C ASP A 369 23.16 -12.06 -1.01
N ALA A 370 22.71 -10.86 -1.37
CA ALA A 370 22.87 -9.65 -0.56
C ALA A 370 21.72 -9.54 0.44
N GLY A 371 22.03 -9.68 1.74
CA GLY A 371 21.05 -9.85 2.81
C GLY A 371 20.52 -11.28 2.87
N CYS A 372 21.43 -12.24 3.00
CA CYS A 372 21.12 -13.66 2.84
C CYS A 372 20.26 -14.26 3.97
N GLY A 373 20.09 -13.54 5.09
CA GLY A 373 19.35 -14.01 6.25
C GLY A 373 19.81 -15.40 6.71
N SER A 374 18.86 -16.29 7.01
CA SER A 374 19.11 -17.69 7.40
C SER A 374 19.54 -18.62 6.24
N GLY A 375 19.75 -18.06 5.03
CA GLY A 375 20.31 -18.75 3.88
C GLY A 375 19.34 -19.62 3.07
N TYR A 376 18.02 -19.58 3.33
CA TYR A 376 17.08 -20.36 2.49
C TYR A 376 17.12 -19.90 1.02
N LYS A 377 17.30 -18.59 0.77
CA LYS A 377 17.46 -18.04 -0.58
C LYS A 377 18.81 -18.38 -1.18
N SER A 378 19.90 -18.31 -0.41
CA SER A 378 21.19 -18.89 -0.79
C SER A 378 21.09 -20.35 -1.23
N LEU A 379 20.30 -21.17 -0.54
CA LEU A 379 20.09 -22.57 -0.90
C LEU A 379 19.33 -22.70 -2.22
N ILE A 380 18.27 -21.91 -2.42
CA ILE A 380 17.55 -21.85 -3.71
C ILE A 380 18.51 -21.44 -4.85
N LEU A 381 19.36 -20.45 -4.63
CA LEU A 381 20.35 -20.00 -5.62
C LEU A 381 21.35 -21.12 -5.96
N ALA A 382 21.82 -21.86 -4.95
CA ALA A 382 22.74 -22.98 -5.14
C ALA A 382 22.12 -24.13 -5.95
N GLU A 383 20.88 -24.50 -5.64
CA GLU A 383 20.13 -25.54 -6.35
C GLU A 383 19.79 -25.12 -7.80
N ALA A 384 19.38 -23.85 -7.98
CA ALA A 384 18.98 -23.33 -9.28
C ALA A 384 20.16 -23.09 -10.25
N ASN A 385 21.39 -22.97 -9.72
CA ASN A 385 22.58 -22.64 -10.50
C ASN A 385 23.73 -23.65 -10.21
N PRO A 386 23.63 -24.90 -10.69
CA PRO A 386 24.64 -25.92 -10.43
C PRO A 386 26.05 -25.45 -10.82
N GLY A 387 27.02 -25.70 -9.93
CA GLY A 387 28.42 -25.34 -10.14
C GLY A 387 28.76 -23.86 -9.93
N ALA A 388 27.80 -22.98 -9.66
CA ALA A 388 28.07 -21.60 -9.29
C ALA A 388 28.68 -21.52 -7.88
N ARG A 389 29.50 -20.49 -7.64
CA ARG A 389 29.97 -20.10 -6.31
C ARG A 389 28.97 -19.15 -5.70
N ILE A 390 28.41 -19.51 -4.54
CA ILE A 390 27.46 -18.66 -3.82
C ILE A 390 28.21 -17.86 -2.75
N VAL A 391 28.05 -16.56 -2.76
CA VAL A 391 28.58 -15.66 -1.73
C VAL A 391 27.38 -15.00 -1.07
N GLY A 392 27.20 -15.13 0.24
CA GLY A 392 26.16 -14.45 0.99
C GLY A 392 26.72 -13.37 1.89
N ILE A 393 26.01 -12.26 2.03
CA ILE A 393 26.30 -11.27 3.07
C ILE A 393 25.05 -10.96 3.89
N ASP A 394 25.22 -10.69 5.17
CA ASP A 394 24.17 -10.16 6.02
C ASP A 394 24.78 -9.25 7.11
N LEU A 395 24.00 -8.35 7.70
CA LEU A 395 24.45 -7.56 8.85
C LEU A 395 24.58 -8.42 10.11
N SER A 396 23.77 -9.47 10.23
CA SER A 396 23.72 -10.37 11.39
C SER A 396 24.71 -11.53 11.27
N GLU A 397 25.61 -11.65 12.24
CA GLU A 397 26.54 -12.79 12.34
C GLU A 397 25.82 -14.11 12.55
N GLU A 398 24.75 -14.12 13.35
CA GLU A 398 23.94 -15.32 13.61
C GLU A 398 23.19 -15.78 12.35
N SER A 399 22.68 -14.84 11.56
CA SER A 399 22.05 -15.15 10.26
C SER A 399 23.06 -15.77 9.29
N VAL A 400 24.24 -15.15 9.16
CA VAL A 400 25.35 -15.67 8.34
C VAL A 400 25.80 -17.06 8.78
N LYS A 401 25.85 -17.32 10.09
CA LYS A 401 26.18 -18.65 10.64
C LYS A 401 25.13 -19.69 10.23
N LEU A 402 23.85 -19.39 10.41
CA LEU A 402 22.76 -20.29 10.03
C LEU A 402 22.70 -20.53 8.51
N ALA A 403 22.98 -19.50 7.70
CA ALA A 403 23.06 -19.63 6.25
C ALA A 403 24.17 -20.60 5.83
N ARG A 404 25.35 -20.50 6.46
CA ARG A 404 26.46 -21.43 6.24
C ARG A 404 26.07 -22.86 6.62
N GLU A 405 25.52 -23.05 7.82
CA GLU A 405 25.06 -24.36 8.31
C GLU A 405 24.03 -24.99 7.37
N ARG A 406 23.09 -24.20 6.82
CA ARG A 406 22.11 -24.68 5.85
C ARG A 406 22.75 -25.19 4.57
N LEU A 407 23.64 -24.42 3.95
CA LEU A 407 24.23 -24.84 2.67
C LEU A 407 25.15 -26.06 2.86
N GLU A 408 25.87 -26.12 3.99
CA GLU A 408 26.66 -27.29 4.36
C GLU A 408 25.79 -28.53 4.58
N TYR A 409 24.66 -28.40 5.30
CA TYR A 409 23.71 -29.48 5.54
C TYR A 409 23.17 -30.08 4.23
N HIS A 410 22.86 -29.24 3.23
CA HIS A 410 22.38 -29.67 1.92
C HIS A 410 23.51 -30.08 0.95
N GLY A 411 24.77 -30.06 1.39
CA GLY A 411 25.91 -30.60 0.65
C GLY A 411 26.64 -29.61 -0.27
N PHE A 412 26.33 -28.32 -0.19
CA PHE A 412 27.00 -27.28 -0.97
C PHE A 412 28.30 -26.84 -0.29
N ARG A 413 29.41 -26.95 -1.00
CA ARG A 413 30.76 -26.62 -0.48
C ARG A 413 31.39 -25.39 -1.12
N ASN A 414 30.86 -24.94 -2.27
CA ASN A 414 31.36 -23.78 -2.99
C ASN A 414 30.63 -22.50 -2.53
N VAL A 415 30.68 -22.25 -1.22
CA VAL A 415 29.89 -21.20 -0.56
C VAL A 415 30.77 -20.35 0.33
N GLU A 416 30.50 -19.06 0.40
CA GLU A 416 31.19 -18.11 1.26
C GLU A 416 30.17 -17.19 1.91
N PHE A 417 30.33 -16.87 3.20
CA PHE A 417 29.39 -16.01 3.91
C PHE A 417 30.12 -15.02 4.82
N HIS A 418 29.72 -13.74 4.75
CA HIS A 418 30.33 -12.65 5.52
C HIS A 418 29.28 -11.84 6.28
N ALA A 419 29.55 -11.55 7.55
CA ALA A 419 28.83 -10.51 8.26
C ALA A 419 29.32 -9.14 7.76
N LEU A 420 28.58 -8.57 6.81
CA LEU A 420 28.98 -7.39 6.06
C LEU A 420 27.75 -6.60 5.60
N SER A 421 27.81 -5.27 5.79
CA SER A 421 26.82 -4.34 5.24
C SER A 421 26.88 -4.30 3.71
N ILE A 422 25.74 -4.13 3.04
CA ILE A 422 25.67 -4.04 1.57
C ILE A 422 26.52 -2.89 1.04
N GLU A 423 26.56 -1.76 1.75
CA GLU A 423 27.37 -0.58 1.43
C GLU A 423 28.87 -0.88 1.39
N ASN A 424 29.32 -1.91 2.12
CA ASN A 424 30.71 -2.33 2.19
C ASN A 424 31.02 -3.51 1.25
N LEU A 425 30.09 -3.91 0.38
CA LEU A 425 30.32 -4.96 -0.63
C LEU A 425 31.65 -4.84 -1.40
N PRO A 426 32.10 -3.64 -1.84
CA PRO A 426 33.37 -3.50 -2.55
C PRO A 426 34.58 -4.01 -1.78
N SER A 427 34.51 -4.07 -0.44
CA SER A 427 35.61 -4.58 0.39
C SER A 427 35.91 -6.08 0.19
N LEU A 428 34.97 -6.84 -0.37
CA LEU A 428 35.18 -8.25 -0.71
C LEU A 428 36.17 -8.44 -1.87
N GLY A 429 36.37 -7.43 -2.72
CA GLY A 429 37.23 -7.53 -3.89
C GLY A 429 36.76 -8.56 -4.92
N LEU A 430 35.46 -8.89 -4.93
CA LEU A 430 34.83 -9.82 -5.84
C LEU A 430 33.94 -9.09 -6.85
N GLU A 431 33.78 -9.68 -8.03
CA GLU A 431 32.79 -9.26 -9.02
C GLU A 431 31.78 -10.39 -9.28
N PHE A 432 30.52 -10.04 -9.45
CA PHE A 432 29.41 -10.99 -9.51
C PHE A 432 28.75 -11.04 -10.88
N ASP A 433 28.46 -12.26 -11.36
CA ASP A 433 27.66 -12.50 -12.56
C ASP A 433 26.16 -12.33 -12.27
N PHE A 434 25.74 -12.60 -11.04
CA PHE A 434 24.37 -12.46 -10.58
C PHE A 434 24.33 -11.95 -9.15
N ILE A 435 23.50 -10.96 -8.86
CA ILE A 435 23.26 -10.47 -7.50
C ILE A 435 21.77 -10.64 -7.22
N ASN A 436 21.46 -11.46 -6.23
CA ASN A 436 20.15 -11.57 -5.63
C ASN A 436 20.07 -10.63 -4.42
N ASN A 437 19.03 -9.81 -4.34
CA ASN A 437 18.73 -8.99 -3.18
C ASN A 437 17.22 -9.06 -2.91
N ASP A 438 16.83 -10.10 -2.19
CA ASP A 438 15.43 -10.44 -1.92
C ASP A 438 15.06 -9.92 -0.52
N GLU A 439 14.00 -9.15 -0.41
CA GLU A 439 13.40 -8.71 0.86
C GLU A 439 14.30 -7.78 1.70
N VAL A 440 15.22 -7.07 1.06
CA VAL A 440 16.26 -6.27 1.74
C VAL A 440 16.30 -4.80 1.32
N LEU A 441 16.07 -4.44 0.05
CA LEU A 441 16.21 -3.05 -0.41
C LEU A 441 15.41 -2.04 0.44
N TYR A 442 14.19 -2.40 0.86
CA TYR A 442 13.31 -1.53 1.65
C TYR A 442 13.69 -1.46 3.14
N LEU A 443 14.62 -2.32 3.60
CA LEU A 443 15.18 -2.26 4.95
C LEU A 443 16.40 -1.32 5.02
N LEU A 444 16.97 -0.94 3.88
CA LEU A 444 18.11 -0.04 3.81
C LEU A 444 17.69 1.40 4.14
N PRO A 445 18.48 2.14 4.93
CA PRO A 445 18.23 3.57 5.16
C PRO A 445 18.22 4.39 3.87
N ASP A 446 19.07 4.01 2.91
CA ASP A 446 19.09 4.56 1.56
C ASP A 446 19.24 3.41 0.53
N PRO A 447 18.15 3.00 -0.15
CA PRO A 447 18.21 1.92 -1.14
C PRO A 447 19.06 2.28 -2.37
N VAL A 448 19.25 3.57 -2.67
CA VAL A 448 20.09 4.00 -3.80
C VAL A 448 21.55 3.70 -3.51
N VAL A 449 22.02 3.93 -2.28
CA VAL A 449 23.39 3.60 -1.86
C VAL A 449 23.62 2.09 -1.94
N GLY A 450 22.67 1.28 -1.47
CA GLY A 450 22.73 -0.18 -1.60
C GLY A 450 22.80 -0.65 -3.05
N LEU A 451 21.95 -0.09 -3.92
CA LEU A 451 21.96 -0.38 -5.37
C LEU A 451 23.27 0.05 -6.03
N GLN A 452 23.85 1.19 -5.65
CA GLN A 452 25.14 1.65 -6.15
C GLN A 452 26.28 0.73 -5.72
N ALA A 453 26.28 0.29 -4.46
CA ALA A 453 27.26 -0.66 -3.94
C ALA A 453 27.19 -1.99 -4.71
N MET A 454 25.99 -2.57 -4.87
CA MET A 454 25.79 -3.78 -5.67
C MET A 454 26.22 -3.59 -7.14
N LYS A 455 25.87 -2.46 -7.76
CA LYS A 455 26.29 -2.14 -9.13
C LYS A 455 27.80 -2.04 -9.28
N SER A 456 28.51 -1.53 -8.27
CA SER A 456 29.97 -1.36 -8.32
C SER A 456 30.74 -2.68 -8.33
N VAL A 457 30.12 -3.76 -7.85
CA VAL A 457 30.68 -5.13 -7.84
C VAL A 457 30.00 -6.04 -8.87
N LEU A 458 29.14 -5.49 -9.72
CA LEU A 458 28.47 -6.24 -10.79
C LEU A 458 29.34 -6.27 -12.04
N LYS A 459 29.52 -7.46 -12.64
CA LYS A 459 30.18 -7.58 -13.94
C LYS A 459 29.40 -6.83 -15.04
N PRO A 460 30.04 -6.40 -16.15
CA PRO A 460 29.37 -5.66 -17.23
C PRO A 460 28.11 -6.34 -17.80
N ASP A 461 28.10 -7.68 -17.88
CA ASP A 461 26.97 -8.48 -18.35
C ASP A 461 26.18 -9.14 -17.20
N GLY A 462 26.45 -8.74 -15.96
CA GLY A 462 25.79 -9.26 -14.79
C GLY A 462 24.35 -8.77 -14.64
N PHE A 463 23.58 -9.46 -13.82
CA PHE A 463 22.21 -9.11 -13.50
C PHE A 463 22.04 -8.88 -12.00
N ILE A 464 21.25 -7.87 -11.65
CA ILE A 464 20.72 -7.70 -10.29
C ILE A 464 19.25 -8.12 -10.35
N ARG A 465 18.87 -9.09 -9.52
CA ARG A 465 17.49 -9.46 -9.25
C ARG A 465 17.15 -9.00 -7.85
N THR A 466 16.14 -8.17 -7.75
CA THR A 466 15.55 -7.75 -6.49
C THR A 466 14.05 -7.93 -6.54
N ASN A 467 13.43 -8.17 -5.39
CA ASN A 467 12.01 -7.95 -5.23
C ASN A 467 11.80 -6.73 -4.34
N LEU A 468 10.72 -6.03 -4.64
CA LEU A 468 10.15 -5.07 -3.73
C LEU A 468 8.78 -5.63 -3.39
N HIS A 469 8.35 -5.49 -2.16
CA HIS A 469 6.93 -5.59 -1.91
C HIS A 469 6.28 -4.42 -2.63
N SER A 470 5.69 -4.70 -3.79
CA SER A 470 4.65 -3.82 -4.30
C SER A 470 3.56 -3.88 -3.27
N TYR A 471 3.35 -2.75 -2.63
CA TYR A 471 2.20 -2.49 -1.79
C TYR A 471 0.96 -2.46 -2.72
N LEU A 472 0.51 -3.65 -3.13
CA LEU A 472 -0.69 -3.85 -3.95
C LEU A 472 -1.89 -3.94 -3.01
#